data_AF-A0A1C6ESC1-F1
#
_entry.id   AF-A0A1C6ESC1-F1
#
_cell.length_a   1.000
_cell.length_b   1.000
_cell.length_c   1.000
_cell.angle_alpha   90.00
_cell.angle_beta   90.00
_cell.angle_gamma   90.00
#
_symmetry.space_group_name_H-M   'P 1'
#
loop_
_entity.id
_entity.type
_entity.pdbx_description
1 polymer ?
#
loop_
_entity_poly.entity_id
_entity_poly.type
_entity_poly.pdbx_seq_one_letter_code
_entity_poly.pdbx_strand_id
1 'polypeptide(L)'
;MENKRMIPILCVLPVVALLVGGGAAYIGNRTGLDTLPQEIAAQTTPAPAAAPTAEQSAAPEEEAGALRESVNQDTKIVLEKKFIQCGHTVEKTISQQSYVGMTENELAKAASPAKVESFSAQKVILSQESEGYCPDHAKLQWKDNAVEILCPNDAGELVLKKKLELSLELMPKEVREELEQGILFGSLDEVEQWLEDIAS
;
A
#
# COMPACT_ATOMS: atom_id res chain seq x y z
N MET A 1 6.24 -22.71 40.47
CA MET A 1 5.72 -21.53 41.19
C MET A 1 6.23 -20.31 40.46
N GLU A 2 5.31 -19.61 39.84
CA GLU A 2 5.53 -18.49 38.92
C GLU A 2 5.85 -17.20 39.67
N ASN A 3 6.79 -16.42 39.16
CA ASN A 3 7.09 -15.07 39.67
C ASN A 3 7.14 -14.12 38.47
N LYS A 4 6.01 -13.96 37.78
CA LYS A 4 5.86 -13.03 36.66
C LYS A 4 5.62 -11.63 37.22
N ARG A 5 6.67 -10.83 37.34
CA ARG A 5 6.56 -9.40 37.65
C ARG A 5 5.99 -8.67 36.43
N MET A 6 4.70 -8.35 36.49
CA MET A 6 4.03 -7.47 35.54
C MET A 6 4.55 -6.04 35.72
N ILE A 7 5.07 -5.45 34.65
CA ILE A 7 5.43 -4.03 34.56
C ILE A 7 4.38 -3.39 33.64
N PRO A 8 3.52 -2.48 34.11
CA PRO A 8 2.56 -1.80 33.25
C PRO A 8 3.30 -0.69 32.46
N ILE A 9 3.31 -0.81 31.13
CA ILE A 9 3.81 0.22 30.22
C ILE A 9 2.78 1.35 30.20
N LEU A 10 3.14 2.45 30.86
CA LEU A 10 2.39 3.70 30.91
C LEU A 10 2.51 4.40 29.54
N CYS A 11 1.47 4.28 28.69
CA CYS A 11 1.34 5.04 27.44
C CYS A 11 1.17 6.53 27.75
N VAL A 12 2.25 7.31 27.59
CA VAL A 12 2.19 8.78 27.60
C VAL A 12 2.14 9.25 26.15
N LEU A 13 0.94 9.63 25.68
CA LEU A 13 0.77 10.30 24.39
C LEU A 13 1.08 11.79 24.55
N PRO A 14 1.97 12.39 23.73
CA PRO A 14 2.12 13.83 23.70
C PRO A 14 0.97 14.48 22.91
N VAL A 15 0.16 15.27 23.61
CA VAL A 15 -0.79 16.24 23.03
C VAL A 15 0.03 17.39 22.44
N VAL A 16 0.09 17.48 21.11
CA VAL A 16 0.66 18.65 20.42
C VAL A 16 -0.47 19.61 20.08
N ALA A 17 -0.67 20.61 20.93
CA ALA A 17 -1.43 21.80 20.63
C ALA A 17 -0.48 22.87 20.06
N LEU A 18 -0.69 23.32 18.83
CA LEU A 18 -0.02 24.49 18.26
C LEU A 18 -1.04 25.51 17.76
N LEU A 19 -1.45 26.33 18.73
CA LEU A 19 -1.58 27.79 18.70
C LEU A 19 -1.67 28.48 17.34
N VAL A 20 -2.88 28.94 17.04
CA VAL A 20 -3.14 30.08 16.15
C VAL A 20 -2.68 31.36 16.86
N GLY A 21 -1.76 32.09 16.25
CA GLY A 21 -1.31 33.41 16.70
C GLY A 21 -0.98 34.27 15.49
N GLY A 22 -1.75 35.32 15.26
CA GLY A 22 -1.71 36.14 14.06
C GLY A 22 -0.80 37.36 14.12
N GLY A 23 -0.86 38.13 13.03
CA GLY A 23 -0.64 39.58 13.01
C GLY A 23 0.59 40.06 12.25
N ALA A 24 0.38 40.61 11.05
CA ALA A 24 1.07 41.83 10.63
C ALA A 24 0.21 42.58 9.61
N ALA A 25 -0.13 43.81 9.98
CA ALA A 25 -0.89 44.77 9.21
C ALA A 25 -0.12 45.24 7.96
N TYR A 26 -0.85 45.50 6.88
CA TYR A 26 -0.43 46.47 5.87
C TYR A 26 -1.54 47.50 5.66
N ILE A 27 -1.21 48.75 5.91
CA ILE A 27 -2.09 49.91 5.84
C ILE A 27 -2.20 50.38 4.38
N GLY A 28 -3.40 50.73 3.94
CA GLY A 28 -3.64 51.36 2.64
C GLY A 28 -5.06 51.95 2.55
N ASN A 29 -5.22 53.15 3.09
CA ASN A 29 -6.44 53.93 3.22
C ASN A 29 -7.03 54.38 1.87
N ARG A 30 -8.34 54.18 1.62
CA ARG A 30 -9.10 55.03 0.68
C ARG A 30 -10.61 55.05 0.99
N THR A 31 -11.00 56.11 1.70
CA THR A 31 -12.24 56.92 1.61
C THR A 31 -13.57 56.21 1.40
N GLY A 32 -14.44 56.33 2.40
CA GLY A 32 -15.73 55.67 2.48
C GLY A 32 -16.86 56.26 1.65
N LEU A 33 -18.03 55.65 1.83
CA LEU A 33 -19.32 56.31 1.82
C LEU A 33 -20.31 55.43 2.59
N ASP A 34 -20.91 56.04 3.60
CA ASP A 34 -22.01 55.57 4.44
C ASP A 34 -23.22 55.04 3.64
N THR A 35 -23.94 54.04 4.17
CA THR A 35 -25.25 54.20 4.83
C THR A 35 -25.86 52.81 5.18
N LEU A 36 -26.32 52.66 6.44
CA LEU A 36 -27.08 51.55 7.04
C LEU A 36 -28.62 51.66 6.70
N PRO A 37 -29.58 50.99 7.38
CA PRO A 37 -30.03 49.60 7.17
C PRO A 37 -31.58 49.43 7.10
N GLN A 38 -32.03 48.16 7.01
CA GLN A 38 -33.27 47.53 7.54
C GLN A 38 -34.69 47.80 6.98
N GLU A 39 -35.33 46.67 6.62
CA GLU A 39 -36.70 46.15 6.89
C GLU A 39 -37.95 47.08 6.95
N ILE A 40 -39.09 46.61 6.41
CA ILE A 40 -40.22 45.93 7.14
C ILE A 40 -41.44 45.75 6.18
N ALA A 41 -41.98 44.52 6.20
CA ALA A 41 -43.32 43.96 5.92
C ALA A 41 -44.48 44.76 5.27
N ALA A 42 -45.27 44.07 4.42
CA ALA A 42 -46.71 43.85 4.63
C ALA A 42 -47.29 42.76 3.68
N GLN A 43 -48.13 41.90 4.26
CA GLN A 43 -48.84 40.76 3.66
C GLN A 43 -50.12 41.22 2.93
N THR A 44 -50.69 40.42 2.02
CA THR A 44 -52.12 40.02 1.96
C THR A 44 -52.33 39.01 0.81
N THR A 45 -52.78 37.79 1.13
CA THR A 45 -53.38 36.79 0.22
C THR A 45 -54.88 37.03 0.04
N PRO A 46 -55.54 36.48 -1.01
CA PRO A 46 -56.28 35.23 -0.76
C PRO A 46 -56.28 34.21 -1.93
N ALA A 47 -56.45 32.94 -1.58
CA ALA A 47 -56.78 31.82 -2.48
C ALA A 47 -58.30 31.80 -2.81
N PRO A 48 -58.78 31.01 -3.80
CA PRO A 48 -59.07 29.59 -3.50
C PRO A 48 -58.93 28.57 -4.67
N ALA A 49 -58.68 27.32 -4.25
CA ALA A 49 -59.14 26.02 -4.77
C ALA A 49 -59.32 25.74 -6.28
N ALA A 50 -58.57 24.75 -6.78
CA ALA A 50 -59.11 23.50 -7.37
C ALA A 50 -57.95 22.58 -7.84
N ALA A 51 -57.99 21.30 -7.46
CA ALA A 51 -57.31 20.20 -8.14
C ALA A 51 -58.37 19.39 -8.93
N PRO A 52 -58.05 18.73 -10.06
CA PRO A 52 -57.49 17.38 -9.94
C PRO A 52 -56.46 16.95 -11.03
N THR A 53 -55.67 15.95 -10.65
CA THR A 53 -54.97 14.87 -11.40
C THR A 53 -55.03 14.82 -12.93
N ALA A 54 -53.85 14.66 -13.56
CA ALA A 54 -53.60 13.67 -14.62
C ALA A 54 -52.08 13.43 -14.78
N GLU A 55 -51.72 12.14 -14.77
CA GLU A 55 -50.39 11.58 -15.05
C GLU A 55 -49.84 12.02 -16.42
N GLN A 56 -48.53 12.22 -16.51
CA GLN A 56 -47.82 11.99 -17.76
C GLN A 56 -46.38 11.54 -17.51
N SER A 57 -46.16 10.28 -17.87
CA SER A 57 -44.90 9.56 -17.92
C SER A 57 -43.81 10.34 -18.66
N ALA A 58 -42.63 10.41 -18.06
CA ALA A 58 -41.37 10.62 -18.77
C ALA A 58 -40.48 9.40 -18.54
N ALA A 59 -39.84 8.97 -19.61
CA ALA A 59 -39.23 7.67 -19.86
C ALA A 59 -38.26 7.14 -18.78
N PRO A 60 -38.04 5.81 -18.71
CA PRO A 60 -36.84 5.30 -18.08
C PRO A 60 -35.64 5.94 -18.79
N GLU A 61 -34.76 6.51 -17.99
CA GLU A 61 -33.42 6.91 -18.37
C GLU A 61 -32.69 5.61 -18.75
N GLU A 62 -32.88 5.15 -19.98
CA GLU A 62 -31.97 4.22 -20.61
C GLU A 62 -30.63 4.96 -20.71
N GLU A 63 -29.77 4.78 -19.71
CA GLU A 63 -28.32 4.93 -19.89
C GLU A 63 -27.95 4.01 -21.05
N ALA A 64 -27.93 4.60 -22.24
CA ALA A 64 -27.39 4.00 -23.44
C ALA A 64 -26.05 3.36 -23.09
N GLY A 65 -25.96 2.05 -23.25
CA GLY A 65 -24.81 1.25 -22.90
C GLY A 65 -23.54 1.75 -23.57
N ALA A 66 -22.85 2.68 -22.91
CA ALA A 66 -21.43 2.85 -23.09
C ALA A 66 -20.83 1.50 -22.71
N LEU A 67 -20.18 0.84 -23.67
CA LEU A 67 -19.46 -0.40 -23.42
C LEU A 67 -18.35 -0.07 -22.41
N ARG A 68 -18.66 -0.20 -21.12
CA ARG A 68 -17.69 0.07 -20.06
C ARG A 68 -16.66 -1.05 -20.12
N GLU A 69 -15.40 -0.67 -20.26
CA GLU A 69 -14.31 -1.64 -20.17
C GLU A 69 -14.37 -2.31 -18.79
N SER A 70 -14.30 -3.64 -18.81
CA SER A 70 -14.32 -4.46 -17.61
C SER A 70 -13.41 -5.67 -17.81
N VAL A 71 -12.98 -6.26 -16.70
CA VAL A 71 -12.20 -7.50 -16.71
C VAL A 71 -13.08 -8.63 -17.27
N ASN A 72 -12.58 -9.36 -18.25
CA ASN A 72 -13.24 -10.54 -18.83
C ASN A 72 -12.41 -11.81 -18.58
N GLN A 73 -12.84 -12.95 -19.14
CA GLN A 73 -12.18 -14.24 -18.92
C GLN A 73 -10.80 -14.33 -19.57
N ASP A 74 -10.51 -13.51 -20.57
CA ASP A 74 -9.25 -13.47 -21.31
C ASP A 74 -8.30 -12.35 -20.82
N THR A 75 -8.77 -11.48 -19.92
CA THR A 75 -7.96 -10.40 -19.36
C THR A 75 -6.78 -10.95 -18.56
N LYS A 76 -5.56 -10.57 -18.94
CA LYS A 76 -4.34 -10.88 -18.17
C LYS A 76 -4.11 -9.83 -17.10
N ILE A 77 -4.09 -10.23 -15.83
CA ILE A 77 -3.76 -9.35 -14.72
C ILE A 77 -2.32 -9.61 -14.27
N VAL A 78 -1.48 -8.59 -14.33
CA VAL A 78 -0.08 -8.63 -13.89
C VAL A 78 0.05 -7.78 -12.64
N LEU A 79 0.57 -8.38 -11.56
CA LEU A 79 0.97 -7.69 -10.34
C LEU A 79 2.48 -7.44 -10.38
N GLU A 80 2.86 -6.17 -10.40
CA GLU A 80 4.22 -5.69 -10.25
C GLU A 80 4.47 -5.38 -8.77
N LYS A 81 5.30 -6.20 -8.11
CA LYS A 81 5.68 -6.01 -6.72
C LYS A 81 7.08 -5.41 -6.64
N LYS A 82 7.19 -4.18 -6.14
CA LYS A 82 8.47 -3.48 -5.94
C LYS A 82 8.97 -3.69 -4.52
N PHE A 83 10.15 -4.27 -4.37
CA PHE A 83 10.77 -4.57 -3.07
C PHE A 83 11.69 -3.43 -2.65
N ILE A 84 11.42 -2.81 -1.50
CA ILE A 84 12.08 -1.57 -1.09
C ILE A 84 13.56 -1.79 -0.72
N GLN A 85 13.92 -2.94 -0.14
CA GLN A 85 15.29 -3.16 0.35
C GLN A 85 16.31 -3.37 -0.78
N CYS A 86 15.90 -3.93 -1.93
CA CYS A 86 16.77 -4.17 -3.07
C CYS A 86 16.43 -3.35 -4.32
N GLY A 87 15.25 -2.70 -4.35
CA GLY A 87 14.79 -1.92 -5.50
C GLY A 87 14.32 -2.75 -6.70
N HIS A 88 14.33 -4.08 -6.62
CA HIS A 88 13.86 -4.95 -7.69
C HIS A 88 12.32 -4.95 -7.78
N THR A 89 11.82 -5.06 -9.00
CA THR A 89 10.39 -5.28 -9.28
C THR A 89 10.20 -6.69 -9.82
N VAL A 90 9.30 -7.44 -9.20
CA VAL A 90 8.92 -8.80 -9.61
C VAL A 90 7.52 -8.77 -10.17
N GLU A 91 7.36 -9.31 -11.38
CA GLU A 91 6.05 -9.44 -12.03
C GLU A 91 5.46 -10.82 -11.75
N LYS A 92 4.18 -10.85 -11.37
CA LYS A 92 3.41 -12.08 -11.18
C LYS A 92 2.09 -11.98 -11.90
N THR A 93 1.79 -12.94 -12.77
CA THR A 93 0.45 -13.04 -13.34
C THR A 93 -0.48 -13.64 -12.29
N ILE A 94 -1.57 -12.93 -11.95
CA ILE A 94 -2.58 -13.38 -11.01
C ILE A 94 -3.87 -13.76 -11.74
N SER A 95 -4.66 -14.63 -11.12
CA SER A 95 -5.94 -15.07 -11.71
C SER A 95 -6.94 -13.91 -11.76
N GLN A 96 -7.52 -13.72 -12.93
CA GLN A 96 -8.59 -12.77 -13.22
C GLN A 96 -9.96 -13.21 -12.69
N GLN A 97 -10.12 -14.47 -12.27
CA GLN A 97 -11.41 -15.05 -11.88
C GLN A 97 -12.14 -14.26 -10.80
N SER A 98 -11.41 -13.74 -9.81
CA SER A 98 -11.98 -12.95 -8.71
C SER A 98 -12.36 -11.53 -9.10
N TYR A 99 -12.02 -11.11 -10.32
CA TYR A 99 -12.16 -9.74 -10.81
C TYR A 99 -13.04 -9.61 -12.05
N VAL A 100 -13.48 -10.74 -12.65
CA VAL A 100 -14.32 -10.73 -13.85
C VAL A 100 -15.58 -9.88 -13.63
N GLY A 101 -15.87 -9.00 -14.59
CA GLY A 101 -16.99 -8.06 -14.58
C GLY A 101 -16.71 -6.75 -13.85
N MET A 102 -15.59 -6.64 -13.11
CA MET A 102 -15.21 -5.40 -12.43
C MET A 102 -14.72 -4.36 -13.44
N THR A 103 -15.18 -3.13 -13.26
CA THR A 103 -14.59 -1.92 -13.86
C THR A 103 -13.29 -1.55 -13.17
N GLU A 104 -12.53 -0.61 -13.74
CA GLU A 104 -11.28 -0.10 -13.13
C GLU A 104 -11.48 0.38 -11.68
N ASN A 105 -12.56 1.11 -11.39
CA ASN A 105 -12.82 1.64 -10.06
C ASN A 105 -13.13 0.54 -9.03
N GLU A 106 -13.90 -0.47 -9.45
CA GLU A 106 -14.23 -1.63 -8.61
C GLU A 106 -12.98 -2.47 -8.36
N LEU A 107 -12.16 -2.68 -9.39
CA LEU A 107 -10.90 -3.39 -9.28
C LEU A 107 -9.93 -2.68 -8.33
N ALA A 108 -9.77 -1.35 -8.44
CA ALA A 108 -8.89 -0.58 -7.56
C ALA A 108 -9.29 -0.72 -6.08
N LYS A 109 -10.59 -0.84 -5.78
CA LYS A 109 -11.08 -1.10 -4.42
C LYS A 109 -10.82 -2.54 -3.99
N ALA A 110 -11.07 -3.51 -4.87
CA ALA A 110 -10.94 -4.94 -4.58
C ALA A 110 -9.48 -5.42 -4.47
N ALA A 111 -8.57 -4.82 -5.24
CA ALA A 111 -7.15 -5.16 -5.30
C ALA A 111 -6.30 -4.41 -4.26
N SER A 112 -6.90 -3.52 -3.46
CA SER A 112 -6.21 -2.79 -2.39
C SER A 112 -5.48 -3.78 -1.45
N PRO A 113 -4.19 -3.57 -1.15
CA PRO A 113 -3.44 -2.31 -1.27
C PRO A 113 -2.76 -2.03 -2.63
N ALA A 114 -2.92 -2.89 -3.64
CA ALA A 114 -2.33 -2.65 -4.96
C ALA A 114 -3.05 -1.50 -5.72
N LYS A 115 -2.29 -0.73 -6.49
CA LYS A 115 -2.78 0.36 -7.33
C LYS A 115 -2.94 -0.11 -8.77
N VAL A 116 -3.95 0.38 -9.47
CA VAL A 116 -4.11 0.12 -10.91
C VAL A 116 -3.26 1.13 -11.68
N GLU A 117 -2.25 0.65 -12.40
CA GLU A 117 -1.38 1.49 -13.25
C GLU A 117 -1.89 1.55 -14.69
N SER A 118 -2.47 0.44 -15.17
CA SER A 118 -3.14 0.41 -16.47
C SER A 118 -4.31 -0.56 -16.45
N PHE A 119 -5.36 -0.19 -17.19
CA PHE A 119 -6.58 -0.98 -17.29
C PHE A 119 -7.05 -1.07 -18.74
N SER A 120 -7.30 -2.30 -19.19
CA SER A 120 -7.95 -2.58 -20.47
C SER A 120 -8.59 -3.97 -20.43
N ALA A 121 -9.50 -4.24 -21.35
CA ALA A 121 -10.11 -5.58 -21.49
C ALA A 121 -9.08 -6.71 -21.77
N GLN A 122 -7.88 -6.40 -22.25
CA GLN A 122 -6.84 -7.39 -22.60
C GLN A 122 -5.81 -7.57 -21.47
N LYS A 123 -5.35 -6.46 -20.88
CA LYS A 123 -4.30 -6.45 -19.87
C LYS A 123 -4.60 -5.41 -18.80
N VAL A 124 -4.38 -5.82 -17.56
CA VAL A 124 -4.37 -4.94 -16.39
C VAL A 124 -3.02 -5.04 -15.71
N ILE A 125 -2.44 -3.90 -15.31
CA ILE A 125 -1.22 -3.84 -14.51
C ILE A 125 -1.58 -3.26 -13.15
N LEU A 126 -1.28 -4.03 -12.11
CA LEU A 126 -1.37 -3.64 -10.72
C LEU A 126 0.03 -3.41 -10.18
N SER A 127 0.27 -2.33 -9.44
CA SER A 127 1.53 -2.06 -8.75
C SER A 127 1.34 -2.14 -7.23
N GLN A 128 2.32 -2.72 -6.54
CA GLN A 128 2.34 -2.76 -5.08
C GLN A 128 3.78 -2.65 -4.58
N GLU A 129 3.97 -1.91 -3.48
CA GLU A 129 5.23 -1.91 -2.74
C GLU A 129 5.22 -3.01 -1.68
N SER A 130 6.35 -3.69 -1.53
CA SER A 130 6.59 -4.69 -0.49
C SER A 130 7.80 -4.28 0.32
N GLU A 131 7.65 -4.39 1.64
CA GLU A 131 8.81 -4.38 2.52
C GLU A 131 9.66 -5.64 2.27
N GLY A 132 10.94 -5.59 2.64
CA GLY A 132 11.85 -6.73 2.50
C GLY A 132 12.52 -6.87 1.12
N TYR A 133 13.06 -8.06 0.87
CA TYR A 133 13.86 -8.41 -0.30
C TYR A 133 13.06 -9.23 -1.31
N CYS A 134 13.39 -9.12 -2.60
CA CYS A 134 12.76 -9.95 -3.63
C CYS A 134 13.18 -11.43 -3.51
N PRO A 135 12.41 -12.38 -4.07
CA PRO A 135 12.62 -13.82 -3.91
C PRO A 135 13.97 -14.35 -4.40
N ASP A 136 14.66 -13.62 -5.28
CA ASP A 136 16.00 -13.99 -5.74
C ASP A 136 17.06 -13.87 -4.65
N HIS A 137 16.90 -12.96 -3.68
CA HIS A 137 17.92 -12.76 -2.66
C HIS A 137 18.03 -13.95 -1.71
N ALA A 138 19.22 -14.11 -1.14
CA ALA A 138 19.46 -15.00 -0.03
C ALA A 138 20.32 -14.30 1.02
N LYS A 139 20.16 -14.68 2.29
CA LYS A 139 21.01 -14.24 3.39
C LYS A 139 21.70 -15.44 4.00
N LEU A 140 23.02 -15.38 4.12
CA LEU A 140 23.78 -16.27 5.00
C LEU A 140 24.01 -15.59 6.34
N GLN A 141 23.85 -16.32 7.43
CA GLN A 141 24.26 -15.84 8.75
C GLN A 141 24.67 -16.99 9.67
N TRP A 142 25.52 -16.71 10.65
CA TRP A 142 25.78 -17.63 11.75
C TRP A 142 24.74 -17.46 12.85
N LYS A 143 24.05 -18.55 13.22
CA LYS A 143 23.08 -18.56 14.32
C LYS A 143 22.88 -19.97 14.87
N ASP A 144 22.70 -20.08 16.19
CA ASP A 144 22.45 -21.35 16.87
C ASP A 144 23.49 -22.45 16.55
N ASN A 145 24.77 -22.07 16.51
CA ASN A 145 25.92 -22.93 16.15
C ASN A 145 25.85 -23.56 14.74
N ALA A 146 25.14 -22.92 13.81
CA ALA A 146 25.07 -23.34 12.41
C ALA A 146 25.08 -22.13 11.47
N VAL A 147 25.49 -22.36 10.22
CA VAL A 147 25.28 -21.39 9.13
C VAL A 147 23.84 -21.58 8.63
N GLU A 148 23.04 -20.53 8.72
CA GLU A 148 21.68 -20.49 8.21
C GLU A 148 21.63 -19.83 6.84
N ILE A 149 20.93 -20.47 5.90
CA ILE A 149 20.52 -19.88 4.63
C ILE A 149 19.07 -19.41 4.79
N LEU A 150 18.82 -18.12 4.64
CA LEU A 150 17.49 -17.54 4.66
C LEU A 150 17.12 -17.00 3.29
N CYS A 151 15.90 -17.28 2.83
CA CYS A 151 15.36 -16.75 1.58
C CYS A 151 14.10 -15.95 1.87
N PRO A 152 13.82 -14.85 1.15
CA PRO A 152 12.57 -14.12 1.28
C PRO A 152 11.36 -14.97 0.88
N ASN A 153 10.26 -14.84 1.63
CA ASN A 153 8.95 -15.36 1.22
C ASN A 153 8.28 -14.38 0.22
N ASP A 154 7.03 -14.66 -0.22
CA ASP A 154 6.29 -13.77 -1.14
C ASP A 154 6.03 -12.37 -0.53
N ALA A 155 6.06 -12.24 0.81
CA ALA A 155 5.95 -10.97 1.52
C ALA A 155 7.30 -10.23 1.69
N GLY A 156 8.42 -10.82 1.23
CA GLY A 156 9.75 -10.24 1.35
C GLY A 156 10.47 -10.52 2.67
N GLU A 157 9.87 -11.31 3.56
CA GLU A 157 10.43 -11.65 4.87
C GLU A 157 11.43 -12.80 4.76
N LEU A 158 12.61 -12.64 5.36
CA LEU A 158 13.64 -13.68 5.39
C LEU A 158 13.18 -14.85 6.27
N VAL A 159 12.98 -16.01 5.63
CA VAL A 159 12.62 -17.26 6.29
C VAL A 159 13.76 -18.27 6.16
N LEU A 160 13.98 -19.04 7.23
CA LEU A 160 14.99 -20.10 7.24
C LEU A 160 14.69 -21.13 6.14
N LYS A 161 15.63 -21.27 5.20
CA LYS A 161 15.55 -22.23 4.10
C LYS A 161 16.36 -23.48 4.39
N LYS A 162 17.56 -23.34 4.95
CA LYS A 162 18.48 -24.45 5.25
C LYS A 162 19.41 -24.10 6.41
N LYS A 163 19.82 -25.11 7.19
CA LYS A 163 20.91 -25.02 8.16
C LYS A 163 22.07 -25.90 7.70
N LEU A 164 23.29 -25.41 7.89
CA LEU A 164 24.53 -26.11 7.60
C LEU A 164 25.37 -26.19 8.86
N GLU A 165 25.77 -27.40 9.24
CA GLU A 165 26.64 -27.66 10.38
C GLU A 165 28.10 -27.49 9.93
N LEU A 166 28.56 -26.24 9.89
CA LEU A 166 29.94 -25.88 9.55
C LEU A 166 30.69 -25.38 10.79
N SER A 167 31.95 -25.77 10.95
CA SER A 167 32.79 -25.32 12.06
C SER A 167 33.41 -23.95 11.76
N LEU A 168 32.82 -22.87 12.30
CA LEU A 168 33.38 -21.51 12.19
C LEU A 168 34.81 -21.38 12.71
N GLU A 169 35.20 -22.22 13.67
CA GLU A 169 36.54 -22.19 14.29
C GLU A 169 37.66 -22.44 13.29
N LEU A 170 37.35 -23.15 12.20
CA LEU A 170 38.29 -23.45 11.12
C LEU A 170 38.33 -22.36 10.03
N MET A 171 37.39 -21.41 10.06
CA MET A 171 37.30 -20.35 9.06
C MET A 171 38.23 -19.18 9.42
N PRO A 172 38.65 -18.36 8.44
CA PRO A 172 39.32 -17.10 8.70
C PRO A 172 38.48 -16.17 9.58
N LYS A 173 39.14 -15.32 10.36
CA LYS A 173 38.46 -14.38 11.27
C LYS A 173 37.49 -13.45 10.51
N GLU A 174 37.91 -12.95 9.35
CA GLU A 174 37.11 -12.07 8.49
C GLU A 174 35.80 -12.72 8.06
N VAL A 175 35.86 -13.95 7.53
CA VAL A 175 34.69 -14.74 7.13
C VAL A 175 33.72 -14.96 8.30
N ARG A 176 34.24 -15.21 9.52
CA ARG A 176 33.38 -15.33 10.71
C ARG A 176 32.64 -14.02 11.00
N GLU A 177 33.34 -12.89 10.97
CA GLU A 177 32.74 -11.58 11.25
C GLU A 177 31.66 -11.23 10.21
N GLU A 178 31.89 -11.56 8.94
CA GLU A 178 30.89 -11.40 7.87
C GLU A 178 29.65 -12.28 8.11
N LEU A 179 29.83 -13.54 8.49
CA LEU A 179 28.71 -14.44 8.81
C LEU A 179 27.94 -14.01 10.06
N GLU A 180 28.60 -13.44 11.08
CA GLU A 180 27.94 -12.90 12.28
C GLU A 180 27.10 -11.66 11.97
N GLN A 181 27.58 -10.79 11.08
CA GLN A 181 26.80 -9.64 10.58
C GLN A 181 25.67 -10.09 9.63
N GLY A 182 25.95 -11.15 8.88
CA GLY A 182 25.11 -11.73 7.86
C GLY A 182 25.36 -11.11 6.50
N ILE A 183 25.51 -11.97 5.50
CA ILE A 183 25.88 -11.63 4.13
C ILE A 183 24.64 -11.77 3.25
N LEU A 184 24.33 -10.73 2.47
CA LEU A 184 23.23 -10.75 1.50
C LEU A 184 23.77 -11.01 0.09
N PHE A 185 23.14 -11.94 -0.60
CA PHE A 185 23.44 -12.36 -1.95
C PHE A 185 22.26 -12.08 -2.85
N GLY A 186 22.54 -11.81 -4.13
CA GLY A 186 21.54 -11.54 -5.15
C GLY A 186 20.83 -12.79 -5.66
N SER A 187 21.41 -13.98 -5.42
CA SER A 187 20.89 -15.28 -5.84
C SER A 187 21.27 -16.40 -4.88
N LEU A 188 20.57 -17.54 -4.98
CA LEU A 188 20.98 -18.77 -4.30
C LEU A 188 22.26 -19.38 -4.94
N ASP A 189 22.47 -19.20 -6.24
CA ASP A 189 23.68 -19.66 -6.93
C ASP A 189 24.94 -18.97 -6.38
N GLU A 190 24.86 -17.67 -6.09
CA GLU A 190 25.96 -16.94 -5.43
C GLU A 190 26.26 -17.49 -4.02
N VAL A 191 25.23 -17.88 -3.28
CA VAL A 191 25.41 -18.55 -1.98
C VAL A 191 26.12 -19.88 -2.15
N GLU A 192 25.73 -20.69 -3.14
CA GLU A 192 26.35 -21.99 -3.40
C GLU A 192 27.82 -21.84 -3.78
N GLN A 193 28.14 -20.91 -4.70
CA GLN A 193 29.51 -20.60 -5.07
C GLN A 193 30.35 -20.15 -3.87
N TRP A 194 29.80 -19.24 -3.04
CA TRP A 194 30.49 -18.79 -1.84
C TRP A 194 30.75 -19.92 -0.85
N LEU A 195 29.79 -20.84 -0.68
CA LEU A 195 29.93 -22.03 0.17
C LEU A 195 30.97 -23.02 -0.37
N GLU A 196 31.08 -23.17 -1.70
CA GLU A 196 32.11 -23.99 -2.33
C GLU A 196 33.52 -23.39 -2.12
N ASP A 197 33.66 -22.07 -2.25
CA ASP A 197 34.93 -21.37 -2.08
C ASP A 197 35.47 -21.49 -0.64
N ILE A 198 34.61 -21.41 0.38
CA ILE A 198 35.04 -21.57 1.78
C ILE A 198 35.31 -23.02 2.18
N ALA A 199 34.82 -23.99 1.39
CA ALA A 199 34.99 -25.41 1.64
C ALA A 199 36.21 -26.01 0.92
N SER A 200 36.82 -25.28 -0.03
CA SER A 200 38.09 -25.61 -0.69
C SER A 200 39.30 -25.35 0.21
#